data_AF-A0A4U9UVN8-F1
#
_entry.id   AF-A0A4U9UVN8-F1
#
_cell.length_a   1.000
_cell.length_b   1.000
_cell.length_c   1.000
_cell.angle_alpha   90.00
_cell.angle_beta   90.00
_cell.angle_gamma   90.00
#
_symmetry.space_group_name_H-M   'P 1'
#
loop_
_entity.id
_entity.type
_entity.pdbx_description
1 polymer ?
#
loop_
_entity_poly.entity_id
_entity_poly.type
_entity_poly.pdbx_seq_one_letter_code
_entity_poly.pdbx_strand_id
1 'polypeptide(L)'
;MQHPSDSYLMLAAGCGVTPIMSMCRWLVVNKPQCDIRVIFNVRTPADVIFAEQWQRLCAAHPQLQLTLMAEQDAQPGFLSGRINEQVLQQAAPDIASRTVMTCGPAPYMQQVEQLCLGLGVPTANFHQEQFHTSAQLDDGKSEQLTLRIGQPLREFHVPVGSTLLAALEAHKLPVNAACRAGVCGSCKNPYYRWPIHHHQHHDVNPGGNRTGLRAGL
;
A
#
# COMPACT_ATOMS: atom_id res chain seq x y z
N MET A 1 3.08 -16.48 1.39
CA MET A 1 3.85 -15.45 2.13
C MET A 1 5.17 -15.29 1.41
N GLN A 2 5.55 -14.08 0.97
CA GLN A 2 6.71 -13.86 0.11
C GLN A 2 8.06 -13.90 0.87
N HIS A 3 8.02 -13.75 2.20
CA HIS A 3 9.20 -13.74 3.08
C HIS A 3 9.00 -14.73 4.25
N PRO A 4 9.26 -16.03 4.06
CA PRO A 4 9.10 -17.02 5.12
C PRO A 4 10.19 -16.86 6.20
N SER A 5 9.77 -16.84 7.45
CA SER A 5 10.59 -16.77 8.65
C SER A 5 9.90 -17.52 9.79
N ASP A 6 10.62 -17.79 10.86
CA ASP A 6 10.10 -18.40 12.08
C ASP A 6 9.92 -17.37 13.21
N SER A 7 10.38 -16.13 13.01
CA SER A 7 10.15 -15.01 13.92
C SER A 7 9.80 -13.72 13.16
N TYR A 8 8.67 -13.11 13.52
CA TYR A 8 8.19 -11.86 12.93
C TYR A 8 8.04 -10.76 13.96
N LEU A 9 8.34 -9.53 13.55
CA LEU A 9 7.89 -8.31 14.18
C LEU A 9 7.05 -7.52 13.18
N MET A 10 5.76 -7.39 13.46
CA MET A 10 4.80 -6.72 12.59
C MET A 10 4.37 -5.39 13.19
N LEU A 11 4.53 -4.31 12.43
CA LEU A 11 4.32 -2.94 12.87
C LEU A 11 3.19 -2.34 12.04
N ALA A 12 2.11 -1.94 12.70
CA ALA A 12 0.93 -1.40 12.02
C ALA A 12 0.54 -0.03 12.58
N ALA A 13 0.06 0.85 11.71
CA ALA A 13 -0.62 2.07 12.12
C ALA A 13 -1.95 2.27 11.38
N GLY A 14 -3.01 2.57 12.12
CA GLY A 14 -4.35 2.76 11.57
C GLY A 14 -4.83 1.57 10.71
N CYS A 15 -5.33 1.84 9.50
CA CYS A 15 -5.80 0.80 8.59
C CYS A 15 -4.70 -0.15 8.07
N GLY A 16 -3.41 0.21 8.22
CA GLY A 16 -2.29 -0.67 7.89
C GLY A 16 -2.28 -1.99 8.68
N VAL A 17 -3.10 -2.10 9.72
CA VAL A 17 -3.33 -3.35 10.45
C VAL A 17 -4.04 -4.43 9.63
N THR A 18 -4.76 -4.09 8.56
CA THR A 18 -5.51 -5.07 7.76
C THR A 18 -4.63 -6.17 7.13
N PRO A 19 -3.53 -5.86 6.40
CA PRO A 19 -2.61 -6.90 5.94
C PRO A 19 -1.96 -7.66 7.09
N ILE A 20 -1.60 -6.99 8.20
CA ILE A 20 -1.00 -7.62 9.39
C ILE A 20 -1.95 -8.65 10.02
N MET A 21 -3.22 -8.30 10.21
CA MET A 21 -4.24 -9.22 10.71
C MET A 21 -4.40 -10.44 9.79
N SER A 22 -4.39 -10.22 8.48
CA SER A 22 -4.47 -11.31 7.50
C SER A 22 -3.29 -12.28 7.62
N MET A 23 -2.07 -11.75 7.75
CA MET A 23 -0.87 -12.57 7.94
C MET A 23 -0.88 -13.30 9.28
N CYS A 24 -1.27 -12.64 10.38
CA CYS A 24 -1.35 -13.26 11.70
C CYS A 24 -2.29 -14.48 11.70
N ARG A 25 -3.51 -14.33 11.15
CA ARG A 25 -4.47 -15.46 11.04
C ARG A 25 -3.90 -16.63 10.26
N TRP A 26 -3.17 -16.35 9.18
CA TRP A 26 -2.55 -17.41 8.38
C TRP A 26 -1.41 -18.09 9.16
N LEU A 27 -0.55 -17.31 9.81
CA LEU A 27 0.60 -17.82 10.56
C LEU A 27 0.18 -18.67 11.76
N VAL A 28 -0.82 -18.25 12.54
CA VAL A 28 -1.24 -19.03 13.72
C VAL A 28 -1.79 -20.41 13.38
N VAL A 29 -2.36 -20.57 12.17
CA VAL A 29 -2.87 -21.86 11.68
C VAL A 29 -1.77 -22.69 11.01
N ASN A 30 -0.94 -22.08 10.18
CA ASN A 30 -0.02 -22.80 9.29
C ASN A 30 1.41 -22.89 9.84
N LYS A 31 1.77 -22.07 10.83
CA LYS A 31 3.06 -22.04 11.50
C LYS A 31 2.87 -21.92 13.03
N PRO A 32 2.44 -22.98 13.72
CA PRO A 32 2.16 -22.99 15.16
C PRO A 32 3.40 -22.97 16.07
N GLN A 33 4.60 -22.81 15.50
CA GLN A 33 5.86 -22.63 16.24
C GLN A 33 6.49 -21.26 15.96
N CYS A 34 5.81 -20.41 15.18
CA CYS A 34 6.36 -19.12 14.77
C CYS A 34 6.13 -18.07 15.84
N ASP A 35 7.19 -17.39 16.28
CA ASP A 35 7.10 -16.27 17.22
C ASP A 35 6.62 -15.02 16.48
N ILE A 36 5.42 -14.53 16.82
CA ILE A 36 4.79 -13.39 16.15
C ILE A 36 4.60 -12.28 17.17
N ARG A 37 5.27 -11.15 16.94
CA ARG A 37 5.07 -9.94 17.73
C ARG A 37 4.43 -8.87 16.87
N VAL A 38 3.37 -8.25 17.38
CA VAL A 38 2.65 -7.18 16.70
C VAL A 38 2.67 -5.94 17.57
N ILE A 39 3.08 -4.80 17.02
CA ILE A 39 2.84 -3.49 17.63
C ILE A 39 1.84 -2.76 16.75
N PHE A 40 0.68 -2.46 17.31
CA PHE A 40 -0.39 -1.76 16.61
C PHE A 40 -0.62 -0.37 17.21
N ASN A 41 -0.37 0.64 16.40
CA ASN A 41 -0.43 2.04 16.76
C ASN A 41 -1.74 2.66 16.28
N VAL A 42 -2.42 3.29 17.22
CA VAL A 42 -3.67 4.02 16.99
C VAL A 42 -3.59 5.43 17.56
N ARG A 43 -4.48 6.31 17.09
CA ARG A 43 -4.55 7.68 17.60
C ARG A 43 -5.17 7.67 19.00
N THR A 44 -6.31 7.03 19.15
CA THR A 44 -6.99 6.79 20.42
C THR A 44 -7.33 5.30 20.57
N PRO A 45 -7.57 4.78 21.78
CA PRO A 45 -8.01 3.40 21.98
C PRO A 45 -9.32 3.03 21.26
N ALA A 46 -10.17 4.01 20.94
CA ALA A 46 -11.38 3.80 20.15
C ALA A 46 -11.10 3.45 18.68
N ASP A 47 -9.90 3.76 18.17
CA ASP A 47 -9.51 3.52 16.78
C ASP A 47 -8.94 2.10 16.55
N VAL A 48 -8.98 1.21 17.56
CA VAL A 48 -8.47 -0.16 17.43
C VAL A 48 -9.38 -0.96 16.50
N ILE A 49 -8.93 -1.09 15.25
CA ILE A 49 -9.55 -1.97 14.26
C ILE A 49 -9.32 -3.44 14.68
N PHE A 50 -10.38 -4.24 14.58
CA PHE A 50 -10.40 -5.66 14.95
C PHE A 50 -10.18 -5.98 16.45
N ALA A 51 -10.54 -5.08 17.37
CA ALA A 51 -10.33 -5.25 18.81
C ALA A 51 -10.73 -6.64 19.35
N GLU A 52 -11.96 -7.09 19.07
CA GLU A 52 -12.44 -8.40 19.53
C GLU A 52 -11.66 -9.58 18.91
N GLN A 53 -11.25 -9.45 17.65
CA GLN A 53 -10.51 -10.52 16.96
C GLN A 53 -9.09 -10.63 17.51
N TRP A 54 -8.44 -9.50 17.82
CA TRP A 54 -7.15 -9.48 18.50
C TRP A 54 -7.22 -10.18 19.86
N GLN A 55 -8.24 -9.87 20.66
CA GLN A 55 -8.45 -10.53 21.95
C GLN A 55 -8.57 -12.04 21.81
N ARG A 56 -9.40 -12.51 20.87
CA ARG A 56 -9.59 -13.94 20.61
C ARG A 56 -8.31 -14.62 20.11
N LEU A 57 -7.59 -14.01 19.17
CA LEU A 57 -6.37 -14.57 18.61
C LEU A 57 -5.25 -14.67 19.66
N CYS A 58 -5.01 -13.60 20.43
CA CYS A 58 -3.98 -13.61 21.47
C CYS A 58 -4.32 -14.60 22.60
N ALA A 59 -5.60 -14.74 22.95
CA ALA A 59 -6.03 -15.71 23.96
C ALA A 59 -5.87 -17.17 23.48
N ALA A 60 -6.09 -17.44 22.20
CA ALA A 60 -5.99 -18.79 21.63
C ALA A 60 -4.56 -19.20 21.25
N HIS A 61 -3.67 -18.24 20.97
CA HIS A 61 -2.34 -18.50 20.40
C HIS A 61 -1.23 -17.78 21.18
N PRO A 62 -0.59 -18.46 22.16
CA PRO A 62 0.47 -17.86 22.99
C PRO A 62 1.70 -17.36 22.21
N GLN A 63 1.92 -17.88 21.00
CA GLN A 63 2.99 -17.43 20.11
C GLN A 63 2.75 -16.04 19.50
N LEU A 64 1.52 -15.54 19.56
CA LEU A 64 1.13 -14.21 19.07
C LEU A 64 1.04 -13.24 20.24
N GLN A 65 1.96 -12.27 20.27
CA GLN A 65 1.97 -11.21 21.27
C GLN A 65 1.61 -9.87 20.62
N LEU A 66 0.60 -9.20 21.17
CA LEU A 66 0.14 -7.90 20.71
C LEU A 66 0.49 -6.82 21.73
N THR A 67 1.12 -5.76 21.26
CA THR A 67 1.31 -4.50 21.97
C THR A 67 0.46 -3.43 21.30
N LEU A 68 -0.46 -2.84 22.08
CA LEU A 68 -1.28 -1.72 21.62
C LEU A 68 -0.64 -0.41 22.06
N MET A 69 -0.56 0.56 21.14
CA MET A 69 -0.10 1.92 21.44
C MET A 69 -1.18 2.93 21.06
N ALA A 70 -1.43 3.91 21.93
CA ALA A 70 -2.31 5.03 21.65
C ALA A 70 -1.55 6.36 21.79
N GLU A 71 -1.63 7.21 20.77
CA GLU A 71 -1.01 8.54 20.80
C GLU A 71 -1.69 9.47 21.80
N GLN A 72 -3.01 9.31 22.00
CA GLN A 72 -3.87 10.16 22.84
C GLN A 72 -4.76 9.27 23.72
N ASP A 73 -5.05 9.74 24.93
CA ASP A 73 -6.00 9.12 25.87
C ASP A 73 -5.76 7.61 26.11
N ALA A 74 -4.49 7.20 26.20
CA ALA A 74 -4.10 5.83 26.44
C ALA A 74 -4.80 5.27 27.70
N GLN A 75 -5.46 4.12 27.53
CA GLN A 75 -6.17 3.41 28.59
C GLN A 75 -5.31 2.25 29.13
N PRO A 76 -5.67 1.64 30.27
CA PRO A 76 -5.01 0.42 30.73
C PRO A 76 -4.93 -0.65 29.63
N GLY A 77 -3.74 -1.21 29.43
CA GLY A 77 -3.46 -2.15 28.33
C GLY A 77 -2.86 -1.50 27.08
N PHE A 78 -2.70 -0.18 27.05
CA PHE A 78 -2.01 0.55 25.98
C PHE A 78 -0.70 1.16 26.48
N LEU A 79 0.31 1.18 25.62
CA LEU A 79 1.44 2.09 25.77
C LEU A 79 1.05 3.48 25.26
N SER A 80 1.51 4.52 25.94
CA SER A 80 1.21 5.91 25.57
C SER A 80 2.27 6.47 24.62
N GLY A 81 1.80 7.25 23.63
CA GLY A 81 2.65 7.99 22.72
C GLY A 81 2.92 7.29 21.39
N ARG A 82 4.03 7.66 20.75
CA ARG A 82 4.42 7.17 19.41
C ARG A 82 5.51 6.11 19.51
N ILE A 83 5.65 5.33 18.45
CA ILE A 83 6.72 4.33 18.32
C ILE A 83 8.09 5.00 18.50
N ASN A 84 8.96 4.34 19.25
CA ASN A 84 10.33 4.76 19.48
C ASN A 84 11.21 3.52 19.70
N GLU A 85 12.51 3.75 19.82
CA GLU A 85 13.51 2.68 19.99
C GLU A 85 13.25 1.84 21.24
N GLN A 86 12.92 2.47 22.37
CA GLN A 86 12.69 1.79 23.63
C GLN A 86 11.52 0.80 23.53
N VAL A 87 10.43 1.19 22.87
CA VAL A 87 9.28 0.31 22.67
C VAL A 87 9.66 -0.89 21.80
N LEU A 88 10.43 -0.67 20.73
CA LEU A 88 10.89 -1.76 19.86
C LEU A 88 11.81 -2.73 20.61
N GLN A 89 12.74 -2.24 21.42
CA GLN A 89 13.63 -3.08 22.22
C GLN A 89 12.87 -3.85 23.30
N GLN A 90 11.86 -3.25 23.93
CA GLN A 90 11.03 -3.93 24.94
C GLN A 90 10.17 -5.03 24.31
N ALA A 91 9.54 -4.76 23.18
CA ALA A 91 8.71 -5.73 22.48
C ALA A 91 9.57 -6.80 21.78
N ALA A 92 10.71 -6.43 21.21
CA ALA A 92 11.59 -7.30 20.45
C ALA A 92 13.07 -7.06 20.79
N PRO A 93 13.56 -7.59 21.93
CA PRO A 93 14.99 -7.48 22.27
C PRO A 93 15.92 -8.10 21.22
N ASP A 94 15.40 -9.07 20.47
CA ASP A 94 16.04 -9.82 19.39
C ASP A 94 15.71 -9.29 17.99
N ILE A 95 15.26 -8.03 17.87
CA ILE A 95 14.75 -7.43 16.62
C ILE A 95 15.68 -7.61 15.42
N ALA A 96 17.00 -7.52 15.61
CA ALA A 96 17.99 -7.67 14.55
C ALA A 96 17.94 -9.05 13.84
N SER A 97 17.41 -10.07 14.51
CA SER A 97 17.26 -11.43 13.98
C SER A 97 15.87 -11.74 13.42
N ARG A 98 14.92 -10.82 13.56
CA ARG A 98 13.52 -11.01 13.14
C ARG A 98 13.29 -10.53 11.71
N THR A 99 12.28 -11.09 11.06
CA THR A 99 11.69 -10.49 9.87
C THR A 99 10.72 -9.39 10.29
N VAL A 100 11.00 -8.15 9.92
CA VAL A 100 10.18 -6.99 10.24
C VAL A 100 9.26 -6.69 9.06
N MET A 101 7.97 -6.51 9.34
CA MET A 101 6.97 -6.11 8.35
C MET A 101 6.22 -4.90 8.84
N THR A 102 6.11 -3.84 8.04
CA THR A 102 5.40 -2.61 8.42
C THR A 102 4.36 -2.19 7.40
N CYS A 103 3.25 -1.64 7.90
CA CYS A 103 2.23 -1.02 7.06
C CYS A 103 1.52 0.12 7.82
N GLY A 104 1.43 1.29 7.20
CA GLY A 104 0.77 2.45 7.78
C GLY A 104 0.96 3.71 6.93
N PRO A 105 0.70 4.91 7.48
CA PRO A 105 0.99 6.17 6.80
C PRO A 105 2.48 6.31 6.45
N ALA A 106 2.80 7.00 5.35
CA ALA A 106 4.19 7.16 4.90
C ALA A 106 5.15 7.72 5.97
N PRO A 107 4.78 8.76 6.75
CA PRO A 107 5.66 9.27 7.82
C PRO A 107 5.92 8.22 8.91
N TYR A 108 4.94 7.38 9.23
CA TYR A 108 5.08 6.30 10.20
C TYR A 108 6.05 5.22 9.70
N MET A 109 5.88 4.78 8.45
CA MET A 109 6.74 3.74 7.88
C MET A 109 8.19 4.21 7.75
N GLN A 110 8.42 5.47 7.37
CA GLN A 110 9.76 6.07 7.33
C GLN A 110 10.42 6.08 8.71
N GLN A 111 9.66 6.48 9.75
CA GLN A 111 10.16 6.46 11.13
C GLN A 111 10.50 5.03 11.59
N VAL A 112 9.63 4.07 11.31
CA VAL A 112 9.84 2.66 11.65
C VAL A 112 11.07 2.08 10.96
N GLU A 113 11.26 2.38 9.68
CA GLU A 113 12.44 1.96 8.92
C GLU A 113 13.72 2.48 9.56
N GLN A 114 13.79 3.77 9.87
CA GLN A 114 14.94 4.39 10.53
C GLN A 114 15.26 3.72 11.88
N LEU A 115 14.22 3.48 12.70
CA LEU A 115 14.39 2.84 14.01
C LEU A 115 14.89 1.40 13.87
N CYS A 116 14.32 0.62 12.94
CA CYS A 116 14.71 -0.78 12.74
C CYS A 116 16.15 -0.89 12.23
N LEU A 117 16.54 -0.05 11.28
CA LEU A 117 17.92 -0.01 10.77
C LEU A 117 18.90 0.44 11.85
N GLY A 118 18.52 1.42 12.68
CA GLY A 118 19.31 1.86 13.84
C GLY A 118 19.52 0.74 14.87
N LEU A 119 18.55 -0.15 15.01
CA LEU A 119 18.60 -1.34 15.88
C LEU A 119 19.29 -2.55 15.23
N GLY A 120 19.87 -2.39 14.04
CA GLY A 120 20.65 -3.44 13.38
C GLY A 120 19.83 -4.47 12.59
N VAL A 121 18.56 -4.19 12.28
CA VAL A 121 17.78 -5.03 11.37
C VAL A 121 18.39 -4.98 9.98
N PRO A 122 18.77 -6.14 9.38
CA PRO A 122 19.25 -6.17 8.00
C PRO A 122 18.17 -5.64 7.04
N THR A 123 18.55 -4.85 6.05
CA THR A 123 17.62 -4.35 5.02
C THR A 123 16.85 -5.46 4.32
N ALA A 124 17.48 -6.63 4.14
CA ALA A 124 16.86 -7.82 3.55
C ALA A 124 15.71 -8.41 4.41
N ASN A 125 15.69 -8.11 5.70
CA ASN A 125 14.68 -8.59 6.66
C ASN A 125 13.61 -7.53 6.95
N PHE A 126 13.71 -6.33 6.38
CA PHE A 126 12.74 -5.26 6.57
C PHE A 126 11.84 -5.12 5.34
N HIS A 127 10.54 -5.28 5.53
CA HIS A 127 9.55 -5.23 4.47
C HIS A 127 8.46 -4.20 4.79
N GLN A 128 8.06 -3.42 3.79
CA GLN A 128 7.00 -2.42 3.94
C GLN A 128 5.97 -2.56 2.82
N GLU A 129 4.70 -2.32 3.16
CA GLU A 129 3.60 -2.24 2.20
C GLU A 129 2.95 -0.86 2.29
N GLN A 130 2.98 -0.11 1.19
CA GLN A 130 2.44 1.25 1.13
C GLN A 130 1.03 1.24 0.54
N PHE A 131 0.04 1.69 1.32
CA PHE A 131 -1.29 2.05 0.81
C PHE A 131 -1.36 3.56 0.64
N HIS A 132 -1.29 4.04 -0.60
CA HIS A 132 -1.52 5.44 -0.88
C HIS A 132 -3.02 5.76 -0.83
N THR A 133 -3.38 6.95 -0.39
CA THR A 133 -4.66 7.56 -0.77
C THR A 133 -4.43 8.26 -2.11
N SER A 134 -5.35 8.11 -3.06
CA SER A 134 -5.26 8.66 -4.41
C SER A 134 -4.75 10.11 -4.42
N ALA A 135 -3.85 10.45 -5.36
CA ALA A 135 -3.40 11.81 -5.58
C ALA A 135 -4.58 12.77 -5.70
N GLN A 136 -4.52 13.91 -4.99
CA GLN A 136 -5.46 15.00 -5.22
C GLN A 136 -5.35 15.43 -6.68
N LEU A 137 -6.49 15.45 -7.36
CA LEU A 137 -6.59 15.94 -8.72
C LEU A 137 -6.60 17.46 -8.64
N ASP A 138 -5.60 18.13 -9.20
CA ASP A 138 -5.60 19.58 -9.33
C ASP A 138 -6.79 20.01 -10.21
N ASP A 139 -7.62 20.90 -9.68
CA ASP A 139 -8.80 21.51 -10.31
C ASP A 139 -8.41 22.58 -11.36
N GLY A 140 -7.12 22.82 -11.56
CA GLY A 140 -6.59 24.03 -12.16
C GLY A 140 -6.06 23.88 -13.57
N LYS A 141 -6.96 23.74 -14.56
CA LYS A 141 -6.89 24.28 -15.94
C LYS A 141 -7.91 23.59 -16.84
N SER A 142 -8.68 24.37 -17.60
CA SER A 142 -9.67 23.92 -18.59
C SER A 142 -9.06 23.28 -19.85
N GLU A 143 -7.90 22.62 -19.71
CA GLU A 143 -7.27 21.89 -20.80
C GLU A 143 -7.86 20.48 -20.86
N GLN A 144 -8.11 19.99 -22.08
CA GLN A 144 -8.63 18.65 -22.32
C GLN A 144 -7.58 17.79 -23.01
N LEU A 145 -7.45 16.54 -22.57
CA LEU A 145 -6.69 15.51 -23.25
C LEU A 145 -7.63 14.67 -24.11
N THR A 146 -7.12 14.19 -25.23
CA THR A 146 -7.87 13.28 -26.11
C THR A 146 -7.48 11.84 -25.79
N LEU A 147 -8.43 11.07 -25.27
CA LEU A 147 -8.29 9.64 -25.01
C LEU A 147 -8.86 8.86 -26.19
N ARG A 148 -8.03 8.04 -26.83
CA ARG A 148 -8.43 7.13 -27.92
C ARG A 148 -8.35 5.68 -27.45
N ILE A 149 -9.42 4.93 -27.68
CA ILE A 149 -9.53 3.53 -27.29
C ILE A 149 -9.69 2.68 -28.54
N GLY A 150 -8.92 1.61 -28.63
CA GLY A 150 -8.94 0.70 -29.78
C GLY A 150 -10.16 -0.22 -29.80
N GLN A 151 -10.66 -0.47 -31.02
CA GLN A 151 -11.63 -1.50 -31.42
C GLN A 151 -12.96 -1.58 -30.63
N PRO A 152 -14.03 -0.89 -31.10
CA PRO A 152 -14.03 0.12 -32.15
C PRO A 152 -13.25 1.36 -31.71
N LEU A 153 -12.63 2.08 -32.66
CA LEU A 153 -11.95 3.33 -32.34
C LEU A 153 -12.97 4.32 -31.75
N ARG A 154 -12.81 4.67 -30.48
CA ARG A 154 -13.62 5.68 -29.79
C ARG A 154 -12.71 6.77 -29.27
N GLU A 155 -13.13 8.01 -29.46
CA GLU A 155 -12.42 9.20 -29.01
C GLU A 155 -13.23 9.91 -27.94
N PHE A 156 -12.56 10.33 -26.87
CA PHE A 156 -13.16 11.03 -25.75
C PHE A 156 -12.28 12.19 -25.33
N HIS A 157 -12.90 13.28 -24.91
CA HIS A 157 -12.19 14.41 -24.31
C HIS A 157 -12.30 14.35 -22.80
N VAL A 158 -11.16 14.36 -22.13
CA VAL A 158 -11.07 14.18 -20.67
C VAL A 158 -10.35 15.38 -20.07
N PRO A 159 -10.83 15.94 -18.95
CA PRO A 159 -10.17 17.06 -18.29
C PRO A 159 -8.74 16.68 -17.87
N VAL A 160 -7.78 17.58 -18.10
CA VAL A 160 -6.46 17.51 -17.48
C VAL A 160 -6.64 17.52 -15.96
N GLY A 161 -5.84 16.72 -15.26
CA GLY A 161 -5.98 16.50 -13.82
C GLY A 161 -6.87 15.31 -13.47
N SER A 162 -7.65 14.73 -14.39
CA SER A 162 -8.36 13.47 -14.14
C SER A 162 -7.44 12.25 -14.24
N THR A 163 -7.72 11.20 -13.45
CA THR A 163 -7.02 9.91 -13.63
C THR A 163 -7.54 9.17 -14.86
N LEU A 164 -6.68 8.38 -15.51
CA LEU A 164 -7.10 7.51 -16.62
C LEU A 164 -8.26 6.59 -16.20
N LEU A 165 -8.24 6.09 -14.96
CA LEU A 165 -9.32 5.27 -14.42
C LEU A 165 -10.65 6.04 -14.39
N ALA A 166 -10.66 7.25 -13.84
CA ALA A 166 -11.86 8.09 -13.78
C ALA A 166 -12.41 8.41 -15.18
N ALA A 167 -11.52 8.69 -16.14
CA ALA A 167 -11.88 8.87 -17.54
C ALA A 167 -12.55 7.63 -18.15
N LEU A 168 -11.98 6.44 -17.94
CA LEU A 168 -12.55 5.19 -18.44
C LEU A 168 -13.95 4.94 -17.85
N GLU A 169 -14.11 5.14 -16.53
CA GLU A 169 -15.38 4.94 -15.83
C GLU A 169 -16.46 5.95 -16.27
N ALA A 170 -16.10 7.24 -16.43
CA ALA A 170 -17.01 8.28 -16.88
C ALA A 170 -17.62 7.98 -18.27
N HIS A 171 -16.85 7.32 -19.14
CA HIS A 171 -17.30 6.90 -20.47
C HIS A 171 -17.83 5.46 -20.51
N LYS A 172 -18.08 4.85 -19.33
CA LYS A 172 -18.64 3.50 -19.15
C LYS A 172 -17.83 2.41 -19.86
N LEU A 173 -16.51 2.55 -19.84
CA LEU A 173 -15.61 1.59 -20.45
C LEU A 173 -15.23 0.53 -19.42
N PRO A 174 -15.15 -0.75 -19.82
CA PRO A 174 -14.80 -1.83 -18.91
C PRO A 174 -13.36 -1.64 -18.44
N VAL A 175 -13.17 -1.55 -17.13
CA VAL A 175 -11.87 -1.49 -16.48
C VAL A 175 -11.97 -2.18 -15.13
N ASN A 176 -10.97 -3.00 -14.81
CA ASN A 176 -10.88 -3.59 -13.48
C ASN A 176 -10.32 -2.56 -12.52
N ALA A 177 -11.04 -2.26 -11.44
CA ALA A 177 -10.59 -1.31 -10.43
C ALA A 177 -10.83 -1.88 -9.03
N ALA A 178 -9.78 -1.87 -8.20
CA ALA A 178 -9.86 -2.30 -6.81
C ALA A 178 -9.39 -1.19 -5.87
N CYS A 179 -8.07 -0.95 -5.78
CA CYS A 179 -7.54 -0.02 -4.78
C CYS A 179 -7.80 1.48 -5.06
N ARG A 180 -7.97 1.87 -6.34
CA ARG A 180 -8.06 3.27 -6.80
C ARG A 180 -6.89 4.18 -6.38
N ALA A 181 -5.83 3.59 -5.84
CA ALA A 181 -4.68 4.24 -5.24
C ALA A 181 -3.35 3.96 -5.97
N GLY A 182 -3.40 3.20 -7.06
CA GLY A 182 -2.20 2.81 -7.83
C GLY A 182 -1.37 1.68 -7.21
N VAL A 183 -1.81 1.05 -6.11
CA VAL A 183 -1.00 0.07 -5.36
C VAL A 183 -1.26 -1.39 -5.73
N CYS A 184 -2.49 -1.76 -6.14
CA CYS A 184 -2.85 -3.16 -6.38
C CYS A 184 -2.63 -3.65 -7.83
N GLY A 185 -2.37 -2.75 -8.78
CA GLY A 185 -2.20 -3.09 -10.19
C GLY A 185 -3.45 -3.57 -10.95
N SER A 186 -4.61 -3.74 -10.31
CA SER A 186 -5.83 -4.26 -10.97
C SER A 186 -6.28 -3.44 -12.18
N CYS A 187 -6.02 -2.14 -12.18
CA CYS A 187 -6.40 -1.22 -13.26
C CYS A 187 -5.32 -1.01 -14.33
N LYS A 188 -4.32 -1.90 -14.40
CA LYS A 188 -3.27 -1.83 -15.42
C LYS A 188 -3.88 -2.10 -16.81
N ASN A 189 -3.74 -1.13 -17.71
CA ASN A 189 -4.18 -1.24 -19.10
C ASN A 189 -2.99 -1.01 -20.04
N PRO A 190 -2.92 -1.73 -21.18
CA PRO A 190 -1.96 -1.40 -22.22
C PRO A 190 -2.30 -0.02 -22.81
N TYR A 191 -1.28 0.79 -23.03
CA TYR A 191 -1.41 2.06 -23.75
C TYR A 191 -0.45 2.08 -24.94
N TYR A 192 -0.84 2.80 -25.98
CA TYR A 192 0.01 3.05 -27.14
C TYR A 192 0.28 4.55 -27.22
N ARG A 193 1.54 4.93 -27.28
CA ARG A 193 1.92 6.32 -27.52
C ARG A 193 1.77 6.60 -29.01
N TRP A 194 0.71 7.31 -29.38
CA TRP A 194 0.58 7.86 -30.72
C TRP A 194 1.53 9.07 -30.86
N PRO A 195 2.27 9.23 -31.96
CA PRO A 195 3.04 10.45 -32.17
C PRO A 195 2.09 11.66 -32.15
N ILE A 196 2.35 12.58 -31.23
CA ILE A 196 1.71 13.90 -31.18
C ILE A 196 2.13 14.69 -32.42
N HIS A 197 1.38 14.55 -33.51
CA HIS A 197 1.45 15.49 -34.61
C HIS A 197 0.73 16.75 -34.15
N HIS A 198 1.49 17.82 -33.89
CA HIS A 198 0.92 19.15 -33.84
C HIS A 198 0.25 19.40 -35.19
N HIS A 199 -1.08 19.36 -35.24
CA HIS A 199 -1.84 19.65 -36.44
C HIS A 199 -1.67 21.14 -36.78
N GLN A 200 -0.64 21.47 -37.55
CA GLN A 200 -0.76 22.56 -38.52
C GLN A 200 -1.43 21.96 -39.75
N HIS A 201 -2.56 22.55 -40.14
CA HIS A 201 -3.33 22.18 -41.32
C HIS A 201 -2.43 22.05 -42.55
N HIS A 202 -2.17 20.84 -43.03
CA HIS A 202 -1.79 20.59 -44.42
C HIS A 202 -2.19 19.16 -44.80
N ASP A 203 -3.05 19.06 -45.82
CA ASP A 203 -3.50 17.83 -46.48
C ASP A 203 -2.33 16.96 -46.92
N VAL A 204 -2.29 15.68 -46.52
CA VAL A 204 -1.52 14.65 -47.26
C VAL A 204 -2.20 13.26 -47.21
N ASN A 205 -2.31 12.70 -48.42
CA ASN A 205 -2.78 11.39 -48.89
C ASN A 205 -2.10 10.17 -48.19
N PRO A 206 -2.71 8.96 -48.16
CA PRO A 206 -2.24 7.84 -47.36
C PRO A 206 -1.26 6.95 -48.11
N GLY A 207 -0.13 6.64 -47.48
CA GLY A 207 0.77 5.59 -47.93
C GLY A 207 1.89 5.35 -46.93
N GLY A 208 2.04 4.09 -46.49
CA GLY A 208 3.35 3.61 -46.05
C GLY A 208 3.54 3.26 -44.58
N ASN A 209 3.16 2.03 -44.26
CA ASN A 209 3.98 1.01 -43.63
C ASN A 209 4.24 0.98 -42.11
N ARG A 210 4.23 -0.28 -41.65
CA ARG A 210 4.23 -0.79 -40.28
C ARG A 210 5.66 -0.87 -39.73
N THR A 211 5.89 -0.45 -38.49
CA THR A 211 6.93 -1.01 -37.60
C THR A 211 6.62 -0.66 -36.15
N GLY A 212 6.52 -1.69 -35.30
CA GLY A 212 6.32 -1.53 -33.86
C GLY A 212 7.60 -1.21 -33.09
N LEU A 213 7.46 -0.71 -31.87
CA LEU A 213 8.53 -0.70 -30.87
C LEU A 213 7.96 -0.81 -29.45
N ARG A 214 8.50 -1.79 -28.72
CA ARG A 214 8.37 -2.00 -27.27
C ARG A 214 9.28 -1.01 -26.53
N ALA A 215 8.80 -0.48 -25.40
CA ALA A 215 9.59 -0.11 -24.22
C ALA A 215 8.58 0.03 -23.06
N GLY A 216 8.80 -0.47 -21.84
CA GLY A 216 10.07 -0.66 -21.15
C GLY A 216 10.15 0.40 -20.06
N LEU A 217 10.02 -0.05 -18.81
CA LEU A 217 9.94 0.65 -17.52
C LEU A 217 8.52 0.98 -17.05
#